data_AF-W9WEX5-F1
#
_entry.id   AF-W9WEX5-F1
#
_cell.length_a   1.000
_cell.length_b   1.000
_cell.length_c   1.000
_cell.angle_alpha   90.00
_cell.angle_beta   90.00
_cell.angle_gamma   90.00
#
_symmetry.space_group_name_H-M   'P 1'
#
loop_
_entity.id
_entity.type
_entity.pdbx_description
1 polymer ?
#
loop_
_entity_poly.entity_id
_entity_poly.type
_entity_poly.pdbx_seq_one_letter_code
_entity_poly.pdbx_strand_id
1 'polypeptide(L)'
;MAAVANGHVDSHMGEVTIQTDVLIIGAGPAGASLACFLVSYGIKGTIISRASGTADTPRAHITNMAALECLRDIGLDKDCIQVSTKGECMMHTRWCYSMAGDEFARVYSWGNDPARKGDYEIASPCEPCDIPQTLLEPVLIKHATNNGFKCRWDTSFISFQDLGESKGVVTRLRDDLHGREYVVHSKYLFGADGARSRVVEQLGLPLSSKPGGGLAINVLVKTDLSHLIKHRKGNLHWVMQPDRPLSGFGQMAIVRMVKPWYEWMFILLPTPGWAGPEPSKEQYLQQVKTFVGDDSIPAEIISVSRWNINEIVAEQYSHGNVFCLGDAVHRHPPFNGLGSNTCIQDAFNLAWKIAYVESGKAHRSLLTSYGSERQPVGRAVITRANDGFREHALIWEAIGMLSEDISDRMAILEELQSPGEAGKKRRAALQAATLNTCHEFHGLGIEMNQFYTSPAVYAADEKLQFRLEGPAAEDPVLYHMRSTYPGRRLPHAWLNKRSPYQEPISTIDLAGKGHFTIFTGIGGSSWRCAAEDVMRNLGAGLQITVWSIGPGQEWEDIYQDWARVREVDDDGAVLVRPDRFVAWRSHDVRSCEGGCESKLLQVMRTLLALD
;
A
#
# COMPACT_ATOMS: atom_id res chain seq x y z
N MET A 1 -55.48 -15.04 -5.10
CA MET A 1 -55.59 -15.05 -3.63
C MET A 1 -54.21 -14.78 -3.08
N ALA A 2 -54.06 -13.63 -2.45
CA ALA A 2 -52.82 -13.15 -1.86
C ALA A 2 -52.61 -13.77 -0.48
N ALA A 3 -51.37 -14.16 -0.18
CA ALA A 3 -50.90 -14.31 1.18
C ALA A 3 -49.61 -13.50 1.29
N VAL A 4 -49.78 -12.25 1.72
CA VAL A 4 -48.72 -11.34 2.15
C VAL A 4 -48.19 -11.89 3.47
N ALA A 5 -46.97 -12.43 3.47
CA ALA A 5 -46.25 -12.72 4.69
C ALA A 5 -45.66 -11.41 5.23
N ASN A 6 -46.47 -10.69 6.00
CA ASN A 6 -46.01 -9.63 6.89
C ASN A 6 -45.13 -10.25 7.97
N GLY A 7 -43.82 -10.26 7.73
CA GLY A 7 -42.82 -10.48 8.78
C GLY A 7 -42.93 -9.37 9.80
N HIS A 8 -43.54 -9.69 10.95
CA HIS A 8 -43.49 -8.87 12.15
C HIS A 8 -42.03 -8.57 12.49
N VAL A 9 -41.71 -7.28 12.60
CA VAL A 9 -40.51 -6.81 13.29
C VAL A 9 -40.78 -7.08 14.77
N ASP A 10 -40.18 -8.15 15.29
CA ASP A 10 -40.30 -8.51 16.70
C ASP A 10 -39.79 -7.37 17.57
N SER A 11 -40.71 -6.80 18.34
CA SER A 11 -40.49 -5.77 19.33
C SER A 11 -40.08 -6.40 20.66
N HIS A 12 -38.82 -6.85 20.74
CA HIS A 12 -38.26 -7.33 22.00
C HIS A 12 -37.09 -6.45 22.48
N MET A 13 -37.38 -5.66 23.52
CA MET A 13 -36.45 -5.09 24.51
C MET A 13 -35.27 -4.25 23.96
N GLY A 14 -35.52 -2.98 23.70
CA GLY A 14 -34.55 -1.88 23.92
C GLY A 14 -33.11 -2.11 23.48
N GLU A 15 -32.86 -2.57 22.24
CA GLU A 15 -31.51 -2.59 21.67
C GLU A 15 -30.94 -1.17 21.74
N VAL A 16 -29.80 -1.00 22.42
CA VAL A 16 -29.11 0.30 22.49
C VAL A 16 -28.57 0.60 21.10
N THR A 17 -29.28 1.44 20.36
CA THR A 17 -28.85 1.89 19.03
C THR A 17 -27.88 3.05 19.17
N ILE A 18 -26.59 2.78 18.90
CA ILE A 18 -25.57 3.82 18.79
C ILE A 18 -25.65 4.45 17.39
N GLN A 19 -25.62 5.78 17.32
CA GLN A 19 -25.56 6.52 16.05
C GLN A 19 -24.12 6.99 15.80
N THR A 20 -23.64 6.86 14.56
CA THR A 20 -22.31 7.32 14.12
C THR A 20 -22.38 7.68 12.64
N ASP A 21 -21.62 8.65 12.13
CA ASP A 21 -21.66 8.94 10.68
C ASP A 21 -21.06 7.77 9.89
N VAL A 22 -19.91 7.28 10.35
CA VAL A 22 -19.20 6.14 9.75
C VAL A 22 -18.90 5.06 10.78
N LEU A 23 -18.99 3.81 10.34
CA LEU A 23 -18.54 2.64 11.09
C LEU A 23 -17.45 1.91 10.29
N ILE A 24 -16.28 1.73 10.90
CA ILE A 24 -15.14 1.02 10.30
C ILE A 24 -14.96 -0.29 11.07
N ILE A 25 -15.03 -1.42 10.38
CA ILE A 25 -14.78 -2.76 10.92
C ILE A 25 -13.33 -3.12 10.64
N GLY A 26 -12.49 -3.09 11.67
CA GLY A 26 -11.06 -3.38 11.60
C GLY A 26 -10.18 -2.16 11.88
N ALA A 27 -9.22 -2.34 12.79
CA ALA A 27 -8.27 -1.30 13.22
C ALA A 27 -6.84 -1.50 12.66
N GLY A 28 -6.68 -2.33 11.63
CA GLY A 28 -5.40 -2.50 10.92
C GLY A 28 -5.09 -1.30 10.01
N PRO A 29 -4.03 -1.39 9.17
CA PRO A 29 -3.57 -0.25 8.37
C PRO A 29 -4.66 0.37 7.49
N ALA A 30 -5.54 -0.43 6.88
CA ALA A 30 -6.62 0.07 6.02
C ALA A 30 -7.65 0.91 6.82
N GLY A 31 -8.22 0.34 7.89
CA GLY A 31 -9.24 1.02 8.69
C GLY A 31 -8.70 2.20 9.49
N ALA A 32 -7.51 2.07 10.08
CA ALA A 32 -6.88 3.16 10.84
C ALA A 32 -6.48 4.33 9.93
N SER A 33 -5.95 4.05 8.72
CA SER A 33 -5.63 5.11 7.75
C SER A 33 -6.89 5.80 7.24
N LEU A 34 -7.96 5.04 6.95
CA LEU A 34 -9.23 5.62 6.53
C LEU A 34 -9.79 6.57 7.58
N ALA A 35 -9.72 6.20 8.86
CA ALA A 35 -10.12 7.10 9.94
C ALA A 35 -9.26 8.37 10.00
N CYS A 36 -7.94 8.26 9.82
CA CYS A 36 -7.03 9.42 9.76
C CYS A 36 -7.34 10.36 8.59
N PHE A 37 -7.67 9.82 7.42
CA PHE A 37 -8.03 10.66 6.27
C PHE A 37 -9.44 11.23 6.41
N LEU A 38 -10.43 10.46 6.87
CA LEU A 38 -11.78 10.99 7.07
C LEU A 38 -11.80 12.14 8.09
N VAL A 39 -11.01 12.03 9.17
CA VAL A 39 -10.97 13.07 10.19
C VAL A 39 -10.30 14.36 9.70
N SER A 40 -9.38 14.31 8.73
CA SER A 40 -8.84 15.52 8.10
C SER A 40 -9.88 16.28 7.26
N TYR A 41 -10.98 15.62 6.88
CA TYR A 41 -12.16 16.25 6.28
C TYR A 41 -13.26 16.61 7.29
N GLY A 42 -13.02 16.43 8.59
CA GLY A 42 -13.98 16.67 9.65
C GLY A 42 -15.04 15.56 9.82
N ILE A 43 -14.93 14.44 9.10
CA ILE A 43 -15.80 13.28 9.28
C ILE A 43 -15.33 12.48 10.49
N LYS A 44 -16.26 12.16 11.39
CA LYS A 44 -15.99 11.41 12.61
C LYS A 44 -16.76 10.10 12.59
N GLY A 45 -16.30 9.13 13.37
CA GLY A 45 -17.05 7.90 13.53
C GLY A 45 -16.46 6.94 14.54
N THR A 46 -16.74 5.66 14.33
CA THR A 46 -16.31 4.59 15.22
C THR A 46 -15.52 3.55 14.44
N ILE A 47 -14.31 3.23 14.92
CA ILE A 47 -13.55 2.06 14.53
C ILE A 47 -13.85 0.97 15.56
N ILE A 48 -14.14 -0.24 15.10
CA ILE A 48 -14.23 -1.41 15.98
C ILE A 48 -13.20 -2.46 15.58
N SER A 49 -12.70 -3.19 16.56
CA SER A 49 -11.77 -4.30 16.35
C SER A 49 -12.06 -5.40 17.34
N ARG A 50 -12.00 -6.64 16.86
CA ARG A 50 -12.10 -7.83 17.72
C ARG A 50 -10.86 -8.00 18.60
N ALA A 51 -9.70 -7.50 18.17
CA ALA A 51 -8.49 -7.54 18.99
C ALA A 51 -8.62 -6.59 20.19
N SER A 52 -7.90 -6.88 21.27
CA SER A 52 -7.85 -6.04 22.48
C SER A 52 -6.94 -4.81 22.35
N GLY A 53 -6.30 -4.64 21.18
CA GLY A 53 -5.40 -3.54 20.87
C GLY A 53 -4.91 -3.60 19.42
N THR A 54 -3.92 -2.75 19.10
CA THR A 54 -3.19 -2.81 17.82
C THR A 54 -2.33 -4.08 17.72
N ALA A 55 -1.66 -4.26 16.58
CA ALA A 55 -0.68 -5.31 16.33
C ALA A 55 0.21 -5.60 17.54
N ASP A 56 0.22 -6.84 17.99
CA ASP A 56 1.18 -7.39 18.95
C ASP A 56 2.36 -8.09 18.25
N THR A 57 2.26 -8.31 16.94
CA THR A 57 3.29 -8.94 16.10
C THR A 57 3.68 -8.06 14.90
N PRO A 58 4.95 -8.12 14.44
CA PRO A 58 5.49 -7.17 13.47
C PRO A 58 4.76 -7.07 12.12
N ARG A 59 4.20 -8.19 11.61
CA ARG A 59 3.45 -8.27 10.33
C ARG A 59 4.12 -7.47 9.19
N ALA A 60 3.38 -6.73 8.36
CA ALA A 60 3.99 -5.92 7.28
C ALA A 60 4.94 -4.84 7.83
N HIS A 61 5.92 -4.40 7.03
CA HIS A 61 6.96 -3.48 7.54
C HIS A 61 7.52 -2.48 6.54
N ILE A 62 7.70 -2.86 5.28
CA ILE A 62 8.11 -1.91 4.26
C ILE A 62 6.98 -0.92 4.01
N THR A 63 7.24 0.36 4.23
CA THR A 63 6.37 1.45 3.83
C THR A 63 7.05 2.17 2.66
N ASN A 64 6.43 2.11 1.48
CA ASN A 64 6.95 2.70 0.26
C ASN A 64 6.56 4.18 0.12
N MET A 65 7.12 4.83 -0.90
CA MET A 65 6.92 6.27 -1.13
C MET A 65 5.47 6.61 -1.42
N ALA A 66 4.77 5.77 -2.20
CA ALA A 66 3.36 5.98 -2.55
C ALA A 66 2.44 6.07 -1.31
N ALA A 67 2.68 5.23 -0.30
CA ALA A 67 1.92 5.24 0.95
C ALA A 67 2.34 6.41 1.87
N LEU A 68 3.63 6.72 1.94
CA LEU A 68 4.12 7.87 2.70
C LEU A 68 3.61 9.20 2.15
N GLU A 69 3.49 9.35 0.83
CA GLU A 69 2.86 10.53 0.23
C GLU A 69 1.44 10.74 0.75
N CYS A 70 0.63 9.67 0.86
CA CYS A 70 -0.72 9.75 1.42
C CYS A 70 -0.68 10.26 2.87
N LEU A 71 0.18 9.68 3.71
CA LEU A 71 0.30 10.08 5.12
C LEU A 71 0.89 11.48 5.30
N ARG A 72 1.78 11.90 4.40
CA ARG A 72 2.35 13.25 4.33
C ARG A 72 1.29 14.32 4.06
N ASP A 73 0.20 13.97 3.38
CA ASP A 73 -0.92 14.89 3.18
C ASP A 73 -1.52 15.39 4.49
N ILE A 74 -1.49 14.57 5.53
CA ILE A 74 -1.96 14.91 6.88
C ILE A 74 -0.83 15.04 7.91
N GLY A 75 0.43 15.08 7.45
CA GLY A 75 1.63 15.27 8.28
C GLY A 75 2.07 14.06 9.09
N LEU A 76 1.50 12.88 8.85
CA LEU A 76 1.82 11.64 9.56
C LEU A 76 3.07 10.92 9.07
N ASP A 77 3.60 11.30 7.90
CA ASP A 77 4.88 10.81 7.40
C ASP A 77 6.01 11.05 8.41
N LYS A 78 6.01 12.20 9.09
CA LYS A 78 7.04 12.55 10.09
C LYS A 78 7.00 11.63 11.31
N ASP A 79 5.80 11.36 11.83
CA ASP A 79 5.62 10.44 12.96
C ASP A 79 6.02 9.00 12.56
N CYS A 80 5.68 8.58 11.33
CA CYS A 80 6.09 7.31 10.76
C CYS A 80 7.61 7.20 10.66
N ILE A 81 8.27 8.21 10.08
CA ILE A 81 9.72 8.28 9.99
C ILE A 81 10.33 8.27 11.39
N GLN A 82 9.76 8.96 12.38
CA GLN A 82 10.32 8.99 13.74
C GLN A 82 10.43 7.58 14.35
N VAL A 83 9.42 6.73 14.14
CA VAL A 83 9.39 5.36 14.68
C VAL A 83 10.01 4.32 13.74
N SER A 84 10.41 4.70 12.52
CA SER A 84 11.02 3.79 11.56
C SER A 84 12.44 3.38 11.95
N THR A 85 12.87 2.26 11.38
CA THR A 85 14.26 1.82 11.48
C THR A 85 15.20 2.87 10.89
N LYS A 86 16.31 3.13 11.59
CA LYS A 86 17.28 4.18 11.21
C LYS A 86 18.53 3.63 10.54
N GLY A 87 19.17 4.50 9.76
CA GLY A 87 20.46 4.24 9.13
C GLY A 87 20.37 3.15 8.05
N GLU A 88 21.46 2.43 7.86
CA GLU A 88 21.68 1.49 6.76
C GLU A 88 21.04 0.11 6.97
N CYS A 89 19.96 0.01 7.75
CA CYS A 89 19.38 -1.29 8.12
C CYS A 89 18.67 -2.00 6.96
N MET A 90 18.33 -1.27 5.90
CA MET A 90 17.62 -1.78 4.71
C MET A 90 18.51 -1.87 3.46
N MET A 91 19.84 -1.75 3.60
CA MET A 91 20.73 -1.63 2.44
C MET A 91 20.68 -2.83 1.50
N HIS A 92 20.56 -4.04 2.05
CA HIS A 92 20.72 -5.27 1.29
C HIS A 92 19.66 -6.33 1.61
N THR A 93 19.36 -7.13 0.59
CA THR A 93 18.85 -8.50 0.74
C THR A 93 19.97 -9.47 0.38
N ARG A 94 20.10 -10.56 1.14
CA ARG A 94 21.13 -11.58 0.86
C ARG A 94 20.59 -13.00 0.92
N TRP A 95 21.27 -13.90 0.23
CA TRP A 95 21.08 -15.35 0.26
C TRP A 95 22.34 -15.99 0.84
N CYS A 96 22.19 -16.81 1.87
CA CYS A 96 23.31 -17.34 2.65
C CYS A 96 23.04 -18.74 3.20
N TYR A 97 24.10 -19.43 3.59
CA TYR A 97 24.03 -20.74 4.22
C TYR A 97 23.45 -20.68 5.64
N SER A 98 23.90 -19.69 6.42
CA SER A 98 23.41 -19.35 7.75
C SER A 98 23.68 -17.87 8.02
N MET A 99 23.18 -17.32 9.12
CA MET A 99 23.45 -15.92 9.47
C MET A 99 24.95 -15.67 9.71
N ALA A 100 25.67 -16.65 10.24
CA ALA A 100 27.10 -16.61 10.51
C ALA A 100 27.97 -17.18 9.38
N GLY A 101 27.39 -17.93 8.44
CA GLY A 101 28.10 -18.64 7.39
C GLY A 101 28.29 -17.86 6.09
N ASP A 102 28.58 -18.61 5.03
CA ASP A 102 28.88 -18.09 3.70
C ASP A 102 27.65 -17.46 3.02
N GLU A 103 27.91 -16.47 2.18
CA GLU A 103 26.89 -15.86 1.32
C GLU A 103 26.98 -16.44 -0.09
N PHE A 104 25.82 -16.82 -0.61
CA PHE A 104 25.67 -17.22 -2.01
C PHE A 104 25.53 -15.99 -2.92
N ALA A 105 24.76 -15.00 -2.47
CA ALA A 105 24.48 -13.79 -3.24
C ALA A 105 24.01 -12.63 -2.34
N ARG A 106 24.13 -11.40 -2.85
CA ARG A 106 23.66 -10.18 -2.19
C ARG A 106 23.24 -9.15 -3.24
N VAL A 107 22.15 -8.45 -2.98
CA VAL A 107 21.67 -7.31 -3.78
C VAL A 107 21.44 -6.09 -2.91
N TYR A 108 21.49 -4.91 -3.51
CA TYR A 108 20.91 -3.72 -2.91
C TYR A 108 19.39 -3.84 -2.86
N SER A 109 18.74 -3.07 -2.00
CA SER A 109 17.29 -3.13 -1.86
C SER A 109 16.68 -1.78 -1.53
N TRP A 110 15.40 -1.61 -1.83
CA TRP A 110 14.58 -0.49 -1.40
C TRP A 110 15.13 0.88 -1.84
N GLY A 111 15.65 0.95 -3.07
CA GLY A 111 16.23 2.18 -3.63
C GLY A 111 17.68 2.47 -3.22
N ASN A 112 18.34 1.57 -2.48
CA ASN A 112 19.73 1.77 -2.05
C ASN A 112 20.78 1.34 -3.09
N ASP A 113 20.38 0.88 -4.28
CA ASP A 113 21.31 0.61 -5.37
C ASP A 113 21.83 1.95 -5.90
N PRO A 114 23.16 2.20 -5.88
CA PRO A 114 23.72 3.44 -6.43
C PRO A 114 23.29 3.72 -7.88
N ALA A 115 23.02 2.69 -8.68
CA ALA A 115 22.58 2.84 -10.07
C ALA A 115 21.09 3.25 -10.19
N ARG A 116 20.28 3.03 -9.15
CA ARG A 116 18.83 3.29 -9.14
C ARG A 116 18.42 4.40 -8.18
N LYS A 117 19.31 4.87 -7.31
CA LYS A 117 18.98 5.83 -6.24
C LYS A 117 18.32 7.11 -6.79
N GLY A 118 18.82 7.64 -7.90
CA GLY A 118 18.25 8.80 -8.57
C GLY A 118 16.81 8.58 -9.04
N ASP A 119 16.42 7.37 -9.45
CA ASP A 119 15.05 7.07 -9.85
C ASP A 119 14.08 7.25 -8.67
N TYR A 120 14.49 6.81 -7.48
CA TYR A 120 13.71 6.95 -6.25
C TYR A 120 13.60 8.41 -5.82
N GLU A 121 14.73 9.14 -5.79
CA GLU A 121 14.77 10.56 -5.43
C GLU A 121 13.91 11.44 -6.35
N ILE A 122 13.87 11.12 -7.65
CA ILE A 122 13.09 11.86 -8.65
C ILE A 122 11.60 11.50 -8.59
N ALA A 123 11.25 10.31 -8.11
CA ALA A 123 9.87 9.83 -8.09
C ALA A 123 9.00 10.48 -7.01
N SER A 124 9.58 10.83 -5.85
CA SER A 124 8.82 11.28 -4.68
C SER A 124 9.67 12.15 -3.74
N PRO A 125 9.07 13.10 -2.99
CA PRO A 125 9.76 13.76 -1.87
C PRO A 125 9.90 12.86 -0.63
N CYS A 126 9.32 11.65 -0.65
CA CYS A 126 9.40 10.66 0.43
C CYS A 126 10.47 9.61 0.12
N GLU A 127 10.99 8.94 1.15
CA GLU A 127 11.91 7.80 1.02
C GLU A 127 11.27 6.53 1.60
N PRO A 128 11.50 5.33 1.03
CA PRO A 128 11.05 4.08 1.63
C PRO A 128 11.60 3.88 3.04
N CYS A 129 10.83 3.25 3.93
CA CYS A 129 11.28 2.97 5.30
C CYS A 129 10.73 1.64 5.85
N ASP A 130 11.39 1.11 6.88
CA ASP A 130 11.01 -0.11 7.58
C ASP A 130 10.32 0.24 8.91
N ILE A 131 9.00 0.10 8.90
CA ILE A 131 8.07 0.35 10.02
C ILE A 131 7.15 -0.86 10.19
N PRO A 132 7.49 -1.79 11.10
CA PRO A 132 6.59 -2.88 11.49
C PRO A 132 5.19 -2.38 11.89
N GLN A 133 4.13 -3.17 11.66
CA GLN A 133 2.76 -2.82 12.03
C GLN A 133 2.59 -2.56 13.54
N THR A 134 3.43 -3.16 14.39
CA THR A 134 3.51 -2.85 15.84
C THR A 134 3.85 -1.40 16.14
N LEU A 135 4.43 -0.67 15.19
CA LEU A 135 4.78 0.74 15.30
C LEU A 135 3.87 1.62 14.44
N LEU A 136 3.50 1.17 13.24
CA LEU A 136 2.61 1.93 12.35
C LEU A 136 1.18 2.03 12.89
N GLU A 137 0.56 0.93 13.33
CA GLU A 137 -0.84 0.94 13.76
C GLU A 137 -1.07 1.89 14.96
N PRO A 138 -0.21 1.92 16.00
CA PRO A 138 -0.33 2.91 17.07
C PRO A 138 -0.27 4.36 16.60
N VAL A 139 0.58 4.71 15.63
CA VAL A 139 0.66 6.07 15.07
C VAL A 139 -0.70 6.46 14.46
N LEU A 140 -1.26 5.58 13.63
CA LEU A 140 -2.54 5.82 12.97
C LEU A 140 -3.70 5.89 13.97
N ILE A 141 -3.81 4.93 14.88
CA ILE A 141 -4.90 4.89 15.88
C ILE A 141 -4.82 6.10 16.81
N LYS A 142 -3.63 6.48 17.26
CA LYS A 142 -3.43 7.67 18.09
C LYS A 142 -3.91 8.93 17.35
N HIS A 143 -3.53 9.10 16.09
CA HIS A 143 -3.97 10.24 15.30
C HIS A 143 -5.50 10.26 15.13
N ALA A 144 -6.11 9.15 14.70
CA ALA A 144 -7.55 9.08 14.49
C ALA A 144 -8.33 9.38 15.78
N THR A 145 -7.94 8.78 16.91
CA THR A 145 -8.66 8.92 18.18
C THR A 145 -8.50 10.29 18.82
N ASN A 146 -7.32 10.91 18.70
CA ASN A 146 -7.10 12.29 19.18
C ASN A 146 -7.87 13.34 18.36
N ASN A 147 -8.29 13.02 17.14
CA ASN A 147 -8.97 13.97 16.25
C ASN A 147 -10.49 13.72 16.12
N GLY A 148 -11.05 12.76 16.85
CA GLY A 148 -12.50 12.62 17.01
C GLY A 148 -13.11 11.27 16.63
N PHE A 149 -12.32 10.30 16.21
CA PHE A 149 -12.79 8.92 16.11
C PHE A 149 -12.85 8.25 17.48
N LYS A 150 -13.87 7.42 17.68
CA LYS A 150 -13.91 6.46 18.78
C LYS A 150 -13.29 5.15 18.30
N CYS A 151 -12.50 4.50 19.15
CA CYS A 151 -12.03 3.15 18.89
C CYS A 151 -12.58 2.22 19.98
N ARG A 152 -13.22 1.11 19.57
CA ARG A 152 -13.69 0.06 20.47
C ARG A 152 -12.94 -1.24 20.16
N TRP A 153 -12.12 -1.65 21.10
CA TRP A 153 -11.46 -2.96 21.11
C TRP A 153 -12.43 -4.02 21.62
N ASP A 154 -12.02 -5.29 21.53
CA ASP A 154 -12.80 -6.44 22.01
C ASP A 154 -14.26 -6.39 21.51
N THR A 155 -14.45 -5.98 20.26
CA THR A 155 -15.76 -5.80 19.65
C THR A 155 -15.82 -6.55 18.33
N SER A 156 -16.66 -7.57 18.27
CA SER A 156 -16.83 -8.42 17.09
C SER A 156 -17.99 -7.94 16.21
N PHE A 157 -17.74 -7.87 14.90
CA PHE A 157 -18.80 -7.74 13.90
C PHE A 157 -19.63 -9.03 13.80
N ILE A 158 -20.97 -8.91 13.79
CA ILE A 158 -21.89 -10.05 13.61
C ILE A 158 -22.52 -10.03 12.22
N SER A 159 -23.22 -8.95 11.88
CA SER A 159 -23.91 -8.78 10.60
C SER A 159 -24.26 -7.31 10.33
N PHE A 160 -24.61 -6.98 9.10
CA PHE A 160 -25.22 -5.69 8.75
C PHE A 160 -26.48 -5.84 7.90
N GLN A 161 -27.25 -4.77 7.79
CA GLN A 161 -28.31 -4.58 6.81
C GLN A 161 -28.16 -3.20 6.19
N ASP A 162 -27.94 -3.12 4.89
CA ASP A 162 -27.99 -1.85 4.16
C ASP A 162 -29.46 -1.49 3.92
N LEU A 163 -29.90 -0.36 4.47
CA LEU A 163 -31.27 0.14 4.37
C LEU A 163 -31.47 1.04 3.14
N GLY A 164 -30.41 1.21 2.33
CA GLY A 164 -30.40 2.03 1.14
C GLY A 164 -29.79 3.41 1.38
N GLU A 165 -29.56 4.13 0.28
CA GLU A 165 -28.68 5.31 0.23
C GLU A 165 -29.05 6.41 1.25
N SER A 166 -30.33 6.68 1.46
CA SER A 166 -30.80 7.72 2.39
C SER A 166 -30.96 7.24 3.84
N LYS A 167 -30.97 5.92 4.06
CA LYS A 167 -31.24 5.30 5.36
C LYS A 167 -30.00 4.68 5.99
N GLY A 168 -28.87 4.59 5.28
CA GLY A 168 -27.63 4.07 5.83
C GLY A 168 -27.65 2.57 6.09
N VAL A 169 -26.83 2.14 7.05
CA VAL A 169 -26.53 0.75 7.37
C VAL A 169 -26.75 0.51 8.86
N VAL A 170 -27.47 -0.56 9.18
CA VAL A 170 -27.64 -1.05 10.56
C VAL A 170 -26.71 -2.24 10.76
N THR A 171 -25.79 -2.12 11.71
CA THR A 171 -24.75 -3.13 11.99
C THR A 171 -24.93 -3.70 13.40
N ARG A 172 -25.01 -5.02 13.51
CA ARG A 172 -25.03 -5.75 14.76
C ARG A 172 -23.60 -6.11 15.17
N LEU A 173 -23.25 -5.73 16.40
CA LEU A 173 -21.93 -5.95 17.00
C LEU A 173 -22.08 -6.70 18.32
N ARG A 174 -21.01 -7.34 18.77
CA ARG A 174 -20.90 -7.93 20.11
C ARG A 174 -19.72 -7.33 20.85
N ASP A 175 -19.97 -6.84 22.05
CA ASP A 175 -18.93 -6.52 23.03
C ASP A 175 -18.42 -7.84 23.62
N ASP A 176 -17.20 -8.24 23.28
CA ASP A 176 -16.63 -9.54 23.66
C ASP A 176 -16.22 -9.59 25.13
N LEU A 177 -16.10 -8.44 25.82
CA LEU A 177 -15.84 -8.39 27.26
C LEU A 177 -17.09 -8.76 28.08
N HIS A 178 -18.27 -8.27 27.65
CA HIS A 178 -19.52 -8.48 28.36
C HIS A 178 -20.44 -9.53 27.72
N GLY A 179 -20.11 -10.00 26.52
CA GLY A 179 -20.94 -10.90 25.70
C GLY A 179 -22.24 -10.26 25.18
N ARG A 180 -22.40 -8.94 25.31
CA ARG A 180 -23.64 -8.24 24.94
C ARG A 180 -23.63 -7.84 23.48
N GLU A 181 -24.71 -8.15 22.77
CA GLU A 181 -24.96 -7.63 21.43
C GLU A 181 -25.60 -6.25 21.50
N TYR A 182 -25.26 -5.42 20.52
CA TYR A 182 -25.86 -4.09 20.34
C TYR A 182 -25.82 -3.69 18.88
N VAL A 183 -26.54 -2.62 18.55
CA VAL A 183 -26.73 -2.16 17.18
C VAL A 183 -26.09 -0.79 17.00
N VAL A 184 -25.42 -0.61 15.86
CA VAL A 184 -24.90 0.66 15.39
C VAL A 184 -25.58 1.04 14.09
N HIS A 185 -26.11 2.24 14.02
CA HIS A 185 -26.64 2.82 12.80
C HIS A 185 -25.64 3.84 12.26
N SER A 186 -25.24 3.67 11.01
CA SER A 186 -24.23 4.50 10.34
C SER A 186 -24.60 4.81 8.91
N LYS A 187 -24.17 5.95 8.35
CA LYS A 187 -24.38 6.25 6.93
C LYS A 187 -23.59 5.30 6.03
N TYR A 188 -22.34 5.02 6.41
CA TYR A 188 -21.45 4.12 5.69
C TYR A 188 -20.86 3.05 6.62
N LEU A 189 -20.71 1.85 6.05
CA LEU A 189 -19.98 0.75 6.65
C LEU A 189 -18.70 0.47 5.86
N PHE A 190 -17.55 0.50 6.52
CA PHE A 190 -16.26 0.21 5.91
C PHE A 190 -15.72 -1.14 6.39
N GLY A 191 -15.63 -2.11 5.48
CA GLY A 191 -15.05 -3.44 5.72
C GLY A 191 -13.53 -3.42 5.56
N ALA A 192 -12.81 -3.26 6.67
CA ALA A 192 -11.35 -3.32 6.76
C ALA A 192 -10.90 -4.47 7.69
N ASP A 193 -11.69 -5.55 7.73
CA ASP A 193 -11.64 -6.66 8.69
C ASP A 193 -10.72 -7.81 8.26
N GLY A 194 -9.90 -7.57 7.24
CA GLY A 194 -8.75 -8.39 6.88
C GLY A 194 -9.06 -9.62 6.02
N ALA A 195 -8.08 -10.53 5.93
CA ALA A 195 -8.08 -11.65 4.99
C ALA A 195 -9.22 -12.69 5.15
N ARG A 196 -10.02 -12.61 6.22
CA ARG A 196 -11.23 -13.44 6.42
C ARG A 196 -12.44 -12.54 6.66
N SER A 197 -12.56 -11.53 5.81
CA SER A 197 -13.58 -10.49 5.95
C SER A 197 -14.99 -11.08 5.94
N ARG A 198 -15.70 -10.90 7.06
CA ARG A 198 -17.12 -11.26 7.19
C ARG A 198 -18.00 -10.23 6.50
N VAL A 199 -17.52 -8.99 6.36
CA VAL A 199 -18.23 -7.95 5.61
C VAL A 199 -18.28 -8.30 4.13
N VAL A 200 -17.16 -8.70 3.54
CA VAL A 200 -17.07 -9.17 2.14
C VAL A 200 -17.95 -10.40 1.91
N GLU A 201 -17.90 -11.37 2.83
CA GLU A 201 -18.72 -12.58 2.79
C GLU A 201 -20.21 -12.25 2.81
N GLN A 202 -20.67 -11.44 3.77
CA GLN A 202 -22.08 -11.09 3.88
C GLN A 202 -22.56 -10.20 2.72
N LEU A 203 -21.70 -9.31 2.22
CA LEU A 203 -22.03 -8.47 1.07
C LEU A 203 -22.09 -9.29 -0.25
N GLY A 204 -21.54 -10.50 -0.26
CA GLY A 204 -21.54 -11.39 -1.42
C GLY A 204 -20.63 -10.90 -2.55
N LEU A 205 -19.54 -10.20 -2.22
CA LEU A 205 -18.62 -9.72 -3.25
C LEU A 205 -17.93 -10.90 -3.96
N PRO A 206 -17.90 -10.94 -5.30
CA PRO A 206 -17.24 -12.02 -6.03
C PRO A 206 -15.73 -12.02 -5.74
N LEU A 207 -15.20 -13.18 -5.37
CA LEU A 207 -13.77 -13.39 -5.12
C LEU A 207 -13.18 -14.30 -6.20
N SER A 208 -12.15 -13.83 -6.87
CA SER A 208 -11.29 -14.65 -7.72
C SER A 208 -10.16 -15.21 -6.86
N SER A 209 -10.14 -16.53 -6.67
CA SER A 209 -9.14 -17.25 -5.87
C SER A 209 -8.34 -18.19 -6.75
N LYS A 210 -7.02 -18.19 -6.62
CA LYS A 210 -6.14 -19.26 -7.13
C LYS A 210 -5.63 -20.14 -5.97
N PRO A 211 -5.18 -21.37 -6.24
CA PRO A 211 -4.57 -22.21 -5.22
C PRO A 211 -3.41 -21.49 -4.53
N GLY A 212 -3.37 -21.52 -3.19
CA GLY A 212 -2.38 -20.80 -2.40
C GLY A 212 -0.95 -21.33 -2.53
N GLY A 213 0.03 -20.47 -2.24
CA GLY A 213 1.48 -20.74 -2.37
C GLY A 213 2.11 -21.58 -1.23
N GLY A 214 1.30 -22.15 -0.34
CA GLY A 214 1.76 -23.00 0.77
C GLY A 214 1.64 -22.35 2.16
N LEU A 215 2.15 -23.06 3.16
CA LEU A 215 2.19 -22.66 4.57
C LEU A 215 3.48 -21.89 4.85
N ALA A 216 3.40 -20.86 5.70
CA ALA A 216 4.58 -20.23 6.29
C ALA A 216 4.42 -20.15 7.81
N ILE A 217 5.54 -20.25 8.53
CA ILE A 217 5.58 -20.22 10.00
C ILE A 217 6.48 -19.07 10.43
N ASN A 218 5.90 -18.09 11.11
CA ASN A 218 6.61 -16.97 11.68
C ASN A 218 7.05 -17.32 13.10
N VAL A 219 8.34 -17.27 13.38
CA VAL A 219 8.91 -17.42 14.72
C VAL A 219 9.58 -16.10 15.10
N LEU A 220 8.98 -15.36 16.04
CA LEU A 220 9.51 -14.09 16.51
C LEU A 220 10.50 -14.34 17.66
N VAL A 221 11.74 -13.88 17.49
CA VAL A 221 12.86 -14.21 18.37
C VAL A 221 13.59 -12.95 18.82
N LYS A 222 13.93 -12.87 20.12
CA LYS A 222 14.96 -11.95 20.62
C LYS A 222 16.31 -12.65 20.64
N THR A 223 17.27 -12.11 19.91
CA THR A 223 18.65 -12.60 19.89
C THR A 223 19.56 -11.52 19.29
N ASP A 224 20.70 -11.25 19.93
CA ASP A 224 21.66 -10.24 19.46
C ASP A 224 22.58 -10.81 18.38
N LEU A 225 22.34 -10.38 17.14
CA LEU A 225 23.14 -10.75 15.97
C LEU A 225 23.98 -9.56 15.44
N SER A 226 24.14 -8.50 16.23
CA SER A 226 24.87 -7.27 15.80
C SER A 226 26.27 -7.57 15.29
N HIS A 227 26.97 -8.51 15.91
CA HIS A 227 28.30 -8.96 15.53
C HIS A 227 28.35 -9.63 14.14
N LEU A 228 27.25 -10.24 13.68
CA LEU A 228 27.16 -10.87 12.36
C LEU A 228 26.77 -9.89 11.24
N ILE A 229 26.10 -8.78 11.58
CA ILE A 229 25.46 -7.89 10.60
C ILE A 229 26.32 -6.69 10.20
N LYS A 230 27.33 -6.32 11.00
CA LYS A 230 28.15 -5.10 10.82
C LYS A 230 28.61 -4.82 9.38
N HIS A 231 28.97 -5.85 8.61
CA HIS A 231 29.52 -5.74 7.24
C HIS A 231 28.55 -6.22 6.13
N ARG A 232 27.30 -6.45 6.49
CA ARG A 232 26.27 -7.06 5.64
C ARG A 232 24.88 -6.60 6.10
N LYS A 233 24.77 -5.30 6.37
CA LYS A 233 23.56 -4.65 6.88
C LYS A 233 22.43 -4.82 5.87
N GLY A 234 21.32 -5.35 6.33
CA GLY A 234 20.19 -5.68 5.50
C GLY A 234 19.03 -6.08 6.39
N ASN A 235 17.81 -5.97 5.87
CA ASN A 235 16.62 -6.30 6.63
C ASN A 235 16.06 -7.68 6.29
N LEU A 236 16.49 -8.30 5.19
CA LEU A 236 16.07 -9.63 4.75
C LEU A 236 17.27 -10.53 4.45
N HIS A 237 17.26 -11.73 5.02
CA HIS A 237 18.29 -12.74 4.82
C HIS A 237 17.64 -14.09 4.52
N TRP A 238 17.77 -14.56 3.28
CA TRP A 238 17.36 -15.91 2.89
C TRP A 238 18.41 -16.91 3.34
N VAL A 239 17.99 -17.91 4.10
CA VAL A 239 18.85 -18.94 4.69
C VAL A 239 18.49 -20.31 4.13
N MET A 240 19.45 -20.96 3.48
CA MET A 240 19.29 -22.24 2.81
C MET A 240 20.51 -23.14 3.05
N GLN A 241 20.27 -24.38 3.45
CA GLN A 241 21.31 -25.34 3.86
C GLN A 241 21.23 -26.60 3.01
N PRO A 242 21.75 -26.58 1.75
CA PRO A 242 21.56 -27.66 0.78
C PRO A 242 22.15 -29.01 1.21
N ASP A 243 23.14 -29.00 2.10
CA ASP A 243 23.81 -30.18 2.67
C ASP A 243 23.02 -30.86 3.80
N ARG A 244 21.96 -30.22 4.31
CA ARG A 244 21.14 -30.76 5.39
C ARG A 244 19.90 -31.47 4.85
N PRO A 245 19.36 -32.48 5.56
CA PRO A 245 18.04 -33.01 5.26
C PRO A 245 16.99 -31.90 5.26
N LEU A 246 16.04 -31.97 4.33
CA LEU A 246 14.94 -31.01 4.29
C LEU A 246 14.13 -31.18 5.57
N SER A 247 14.23 -30.21 6.49
CA SER A 247 13.40 -30.24 7.70
C SER A 247 11.95 -29.98 7.27
N GLY A 248 11.02 -30.82 7.76
CA GLY A 248 9.63 -30.76 7.28
C GLY A 248 8.96 -29.41 7.52
N PHE A 249 9.27 -28.73 8.63
CA PHE A 249 8.62 -27.46 9.01
C PHE A 249 9.47 -26.20 8.74
N GLY A 250 10.69 -26.35 8.22
CA GLY A 250 11.63 -25.25 8.00
C GLY A 250 12.77 -25.65 7.08
N GLN A 251 12.45 -25.99 5.84
CA GLN A 251 13.43 -26.32 4.80
C GLN A 251 14.36 -25.13 4.52
N MET A 252 13.79 -23.92 4.54
CA MET A 252 14.48 -22.66 4.37
C MET A 252 13.81 -21.61 5.24
N ALA A 253 14.48 -20.48 5.44
CA ALA A 253 13.92 -19.37 6.17
C ALA A 253 14.26 -18.02 5.55
N ILE A 254 13.36 -17.06 5.74
CA ILE A 254 13.67 -15.64 5.62
C ILE A 254 13.87 -15.12 7.04
N VAL A 255 15.10 -14.77 7.39
CA VAL A 255 15.42 -14.11 8.65
C VAL A 255 15.29 -12.61 8.41
N ARG A 256 14.23 -12.03 8.95
CA ARG A 256 13.90 -10.63 8.79
C ARG A 256 14.23 -9.86 10.06
N MET A 257 14.85 -8.69 9.91
CA MET A 257 15.06 -7.74 11.01
C MET A 257 13.72 -7.13 11.45
N VAL A 258 13.48 -7.12 12.77
CA VAL A 258 12.34 -6.42 13.40
C VAL A 258 12.84 -5.23 14.21
N LYS A 259 13.90 -5.42 15.01
CA LYS A 259 14.61 -4.34 15.68
C LYS A 259 16.12 -4.54 15.51
N PRO A 260 16.85 -3.56 14.97
CA PRO A 260 18.26 -3.74 14.67
C PRO A 260 19.09 -3.77 15.96
N TRP A 261 19.86 -4.82 16.28
CA TRP A 261 20.00 -6.13 15.65
C TRP A 261 19.66 -7.25 16.64
N TYR A 262 18.62 -7.04 17.44
CA TYR A 262 18.29 -7.82 18.64
C TYR A 262 16.91 -8.51 18.61
N GLU A 263 16.07 -8.18 17.62
CA GLU A 263 14.76 -8.82 17.44
C GLU A 263 14.55 -9.17 15.97
N TRP A 264 14.18 -10.42 15.71
CA TRP A 264 14.16 -11.02 14.39
C TRP A 264 12.91 -11.87 14.19
N MET A 265 12.40 -11.87 12.95
CA MET A 265 11.35 -12.78 12.52
C MET A 265 11.98 -13.86 11.64
N PHE A 266 11.94 -15.11 12.09
CA PHE A 266 12.30 -16.26 11.28
C PHE A 266 11.04 -16.75 10.59
N ILE A 267 10.91 -16.44 9.29
CA ILE A 267 9.80 -16.91 8.45
C ILE A 267 10.24 -18.24 7.85
N LEU A 268 9.82 -19.33 8.48
CA LEU A 268 10.12 -20.69 8.05
C LEU A 268 9.20 -21.09 6.91
N LEU A 269 9.79 -21.67 5.87
CA LEU A 269 9.08 -22.29 4.77
C LEU A 269 9.17 -23.83 4.94
N PRO A 270 8.07 -24.49 5.32
CA PRO A 270 7.96 -25.95 5.36
C PRO A 270 8.15 -26.57 3.97
N THR A 271 8.48 -27.86 3.93
CA THR A 271 8.47 -28.60 2.67
C THR A 271 7.04 -28.63 2.09
N PRO A 272 6.89 -28.57 0.75
CA PRO A 272 5.57 -28.67 0.12
C PRO A 272 4.82 -29.91 0.60
N GLY A 273 3.55 -29.74 0.98
CA GLY A 273 2.71 -30.84 1.48
C GLY A 273 3.02 -31.30 2.90
N TRP A 274 3.87 -30.60 3.65
CA TRP A 274 4.13 -30.94 5.04
C TRP A 274 2.85 -30.93 5.89
N ALA A 275 2.54 -32.09 6.47
CA ALA A 275 1.40 -32.32 7.35
C ALA A 275 1.83 -32.88 8.72
N GLY A 276 3.08 -32.60 9.13
CA GLY A 276 3.63 -33.07 10.39
C GLY A 276 2.98 -32.43 11.63
N PRO A 277 3.23 -32.99 12.83
CA PRO A 277 2.77 -32.40 14.07
C PRO A 277 3.38 -31.01 14.29
N GLU A 278 2.73 -30.22 15.14
CA GLU A 278 3.27 -28.92 15.53
C GLU A 278 4.61 -29.06 16.27
N PRO A 279 5.69 -28.41 15.79
CA PRO A 279 6.97 -28.44 16.48
C PRO A 279 6.88 -27.84 17.89
N SER A 280 7.64 -28.39 18.82
CA SER A 280 7.78 -27.83 20.17
C SER A 280 8.60 -26.53 20.14
N LYS A 281 8.53 -25.75 21.22
CA LYS A 281 9.34 -24.52 21.38
C LYS A 281 10.83 -24.81 21.26
N GLU A 282 11.29 -25.93 21.79
CA GLU A 282 12.69 -26.39 21.73
C GLU A 282 13.10 -26.74 20.29
N GLN A 283 12.20 -27.37 19.52
CA GLN A 283 12.46 -27.68 18.11
C GLN A 283 12.55 -26.39 17.27
N TYR A 284 11.65 -25.43 17.49
CA TYR A 284 11.76 -24.11 16.86
C TYR A 284 13.05 -23.40 17.25
N LEU A 285 13.43 -23.44 18.53
CA LEU A 285 14.64 -22.78 19.01
C LEU A 285 15.90 -23.41 18.40
N GLN A 286 15.95 -24.73 18.29
CA GLN A 286 17.05 -25.42 17.63
C GLN A 286 17.12 -25.10 16.13
N GLN A 287 15.97 -24.96 15.46
CA GLN A 287 15.92 -24.54 14.06
C GLN A 287 16.40 -23.10 13.87
N VAL A 288 16.03 -22.19 14.79
CA VAL A 288 16.53 -20.81 14.83
C VAL A 288 18.06 -20.80 14.96
N LYS A 289 18.62 -21.51 15.93
CA LYS A 289 20.08 -21.61 16.12
C LYS A 289 20.79 -22.22 14.91
N THR A 290 20.17 -23.22 14.29
CA THR A 290 20.63 -23.82 13.03
C THR A 290 20.71 -22.79 11.90
N PHE A 291 19.69 -21.96 11.73
CA PHE A 291 19.71 -20.90 10.71
C PHE A 291 20.63 -19.74 11.07
N VAL A 292 20.89 -19.50 12.35
CA VAL A 292 21.95 -18.57 12.74
C VAL A 292 23.32 -19.15 12.43
N GLY A 293 23.51 -20.46 12.61
CA GLY A 293 24.80 -21.13 12.45
C GLY A 293 25.67 -21.05 13.70
N ASP A 294 25.08 -20.77 14.86
CA ASP A 294 25.75 -20.71 16.16
C ASP A 294 24.79 -21.18 17.26
N ASP A 295 25.07 -22.34 17.83
CA ASP A 295 24.25 -22.95 18.90
C ASP A 295 24.44 -22.28 20.26
N SER A 296 25.49 -21.46 20.42
CA SER A 296 25.83 -20.79 21.69
C SER A 296 25.05 -19.50 21.93
N ILE A 297 24.40 -18.94 20.90
CA ILE A 297 23.70 -17.66 21.03
C ILE A 297 22.54 -17.75 22.04
N PRO A 298 22.34 -16.70 22.86
CA PRO A 298 21.09 -16.54 23.59
C PRO A 298 19.97 -16.21 22.60
N ALA A 299 18.91 -17.01 22.61
CA ALA A 299 17.73 -16.79 21.79
C ALA A 299 16.45 -17.09 22.59
N GLU A 300 15.50 -16.16 22.56
CA GLU A 300 14.20 -16.27 23.22
C GLU A 300 13.10 -16.19 22.17
N ILE A 301 12.29 -17.25 22.04
CA ILE A 301 11.07 -17.21 21.22
C ILE A 301 9.99 -16.44 22.00
N ILE A 302 9.56 -15.31 21.41
CA ILE A 302 8.45 -14.49 21.89
C ILE A 302 7.12 -15.12 21.46
N SER A 303 6.99 -15.46 20.17
CA SER A 303 5.74 -16.00 19.62
C SER A 303 5.99 -16.82 18.35
N VAL A 304 5.02 -17.70 18.05
CA VAL A 304 4.97 -18.50 16.83
C VAL A 304 3.58 -18.32 16.21
N SER A 305 3.52 -18.05 14.90
CA SER A 305 2.25 -17.98 14.18
C SER A 305 2.34 -18.62 12.80
N ARG A 306 1.22 -19.20 12.36
CA ARG A 306 1.09 -19.88 11.07
C ARG A 306 0.16 -19.10 10.17
N TRP A 307 0.50 -19.01 8.90
CA TRP A 307 -0.35 -18.36 7.91
C TRP A 307 -0.21 -19.03 6.55
N ASN A 308 -1.31 -19.02 5.78
CA ASN A 308 -1.34 -19.55 4.42
C ASN A 308 -1.14 -18.42 3.43
N ILE A 309 -0.30 -18.68 2.43
CA ILE A 309 -0.10 -17.79 1.30
C ILE A 309 -1.32 -17.93 0.38
N ASN A 310 -2.15 -16.88 0.27
CA ASN A 310 -3.35 -16.88 -0.56
C ASN A 310 -3.20 -15.93 -1.74
N GLU A 311 -3.80 -16.28 -2.88
CA GLU A 311 -3.97 -15.39 -4.04
C GLU A 311 -5.48 -15.15 -4.23
N ILE A 312 -6.00 -14.09 -3.62
CA ILE A 312 -7.43 -13.77 -3.64
C ILE A 312 -7.64 -12.29 -3.92
N VAL A 313 -8.43 -11.98 -4.94
CA VAL A 313 -8.87 -10.61 -5.25
C VAL A 313 -10.39 -10.53 -5.32
N ALA A 314 -10.97 -9.48 -4.76
CA ALA A 314 -12.38 -9.16 -4.99
C ALA A 314 -12.55 -8.51 -6.37
N GLU A 315 -13.57 -8.89 -7.12
CA GLU A 315 -13.89 -8.31 -8.43
C GLU A 315 -14.64 -6.97 -8.31
N GLN A 316 -15.23 -6.73 -7.15
CA GLN A 316 -15.91 -5.49 -6.78
C GLN A 316 -15.52 -5.14 -5.35
N TYR A 317 -15.37 -3.84 -5.06
CA TYR A 317 -14.90 -3.39 -3.74
C TYR A 317 -16.03 -2.79 -2.88
N SER A 318 -17.21 -2.56 -3.44
CA SER A 318 -18.30 -1.91 -2.72
C SER A 318 -19.65 -2.21 -3.35
N HIS A 319 -20.70 -2.15 -2.53
CA HIS A 319 -22.08 -2.16 -2.98
C HIS A 319 -22.93 -1.35 -2.00
N GLY A 320 -23.80 -0.48 -2.53
CA GLY A 320 -24.64 0.41 -1.72
C GLY A 320 -23.81 1.32 -0.82
N ASN A 321 -24.06 1.28 0.48
CA ASN A 321 -23.35 2.06 1.52
C ASN A 321 -22.17 1.30 2.15
N VAL A 322 -21.79 0.14 1.60
CA VAL A 322 -20.75 -0.72 2.15
C VAL A 322 -19.53 -0.73 1.24
N PHE A 323 -18.36 -0.38 1.79
CA PHE A 323 -17.09 -0.27 1.07
C PHE A 323 -16.03 -1.14 1.74
N CYS A 324 -15.39 -2.03 1.00
CA CYS A 324 -14.35 -2.92 1.51
C CYS A 324 -12.97 -2.47 1.00
N LEU A 325 -11.94 -2.61 1.83
CA LEU A 325 -10.58 -2.14 1.55
C LEU A 325 -9.50 -2.99 2.22
N GLY A 326 -8.28 -2.93 1.69
CA GLY A 326 -7.15 -3.69 2.20
C GLY A 326 -7.28 -5.21 2.01
N ASP A 327 -6.72 -5.98 2.94
CA ASP A 327 -6.74 -7.45 2.92
C ASP A 327 -8.15 -8.09 2.82
N ALA A 328 -9.21 -7.32 3.09
CA ALA A 328 -10.58 -7.76 2.82
C ALA A 328 -10.78 -8.09 1.33
N VAL A 329 -10.19 -7.29 0.43
CA VAL A 329 -10.40 -7.32 -1.03
C VAL A 329 -9.15 -7.67 -1.85
N HIS A 330 -7.96 -7.65 -1.26
CA HIS A 330 -6.74 -8.13 -1.94
C HIS A 330 -5.81 -8.89 -0.98
N ARG A 331 -5.54 -10.17 -1.27
CA ARG A 331 -4.74 -11.07 -0.41
C ARG A 331 -3.64 -11.67 -1.26
N HIS A 332 -2.41 -11.51 -0.80
CA HIS A 332 -1.22 -11.90 -1.55
C HIS A 332 -0.08 -12.32 -0.62
N PRO A 333 0.93 -13.04 -1.13
CA PRO A 333 2.16 -13.29 -0.38
C PRO A 333 2.91 -11.98 -0.04
N PRO A 334 3.84 -11.99 0.93
CA PRO A 334 4.49 -10.79 1.44
C PRO A 334 5.55 -10.17 0.51
N PHE A 335 5.84 -10.77 -0.65
CA PHE A 335 6.81 -10.25 -1.61
C PHE A 335 6.48 -8.80 -2.01
N ASN A 336 7.53 -8.01 -2.24
CA ASN A 336 7.51 -6.56 -2.48
C ASN A 336 6.99 -5.70 -1.31
N GLY A 337 6.40 -6.28 -0.25
CA GLY A 337 5.83 -5.51 0.86
C GLY A 337 4.61 -4.65 0.50
N LEU A 338 3.89 -4.96 -0.58
CA LEU A 338 2.88 -4.06 -1.16
C LEU A 338 1.55 -3.95 -0.37
N GLY A 339 1.25 -4.89 0.52
CA GLY A 339 -0.09 -5.03 1.11
C GLY A 339 -0.51 -3.83 1.96
N SER A 340 0.24 -3.51 3.02
CA SER A 340 -0.04 -2.36 3.88
C SER A 340 0.02 -1.02 3.12
N ASN A 341 0.92 -0.92 2.13
CA ASN A 341 1.02 0.26 1.28
C ASN A 341 -0.23 0.48 0.44
N THR A 342 -0.80 -0.61 -0.09
CA THR A 342 -2.04 -0.57 -0.88
C THR A 342 -3.24 -0.27 0.00
N CYS A 343 -3.28 -0.83 1.23
CA CYS A 343 -4.29 -0.50 2.25
C CYS A 343 -4.39 1.01 2.54
N ILE A 344 -3.24 1.68 2.71
CA ILE A 344 -3.19 3.14 2.96
C ILE A 344 -3.71 3.91 1.74
N GLN A 345 -3.32 3.49 0.53
CA GLN A 345 -3.74 4.14 -0.71
C GLN A 345 -5.23 3.94 -1.02
N ASP A 346 -5.81 2.77 -0.70
CA ASP A 346 -7.25 2.52 -0.82
C ASP A 346 -8.03 3.51 0.07
N ALA A 347 -7.58 3.67 1.31
CA ALA A 347 -8.16 4.60 2.26
C ALA A 347 -8.06 6.06 1.79
N PHE A 348 -6.90 6.48 1.26
CA PHE A 348 -6.69 7.84 0.76
C PHE A 348 -7.58 8.15 -0.46
N ASN A 349 -7.72 7.20 -1.39
CA ASN A 349 -8.60 7.34 -2.54
C ASN A 349 -10.08 7.46 -2.16
N LEU A 350 -10.51 6.72 -1.13
CA LEU A 350 -11.91 6.68 -0.71
C LEU A 350 -12.32 7.88 0.15
N ALA A 351 -11.47 8.32 1.07
CA ALA A 351 -11.82 9.29 2.10
C ALA A 351 -12.32 10.63 1.52
N TRP A 352 -11.62 11.18 0.52
CA TRP A 352 -12.00 12.47 -0.07
C TRP A 352 -13.32 12.38 -0.85
N LYS A 353 -13.59 11.24 -1.49
CA LYS A 353 -14.84 11.01 -2.23
C LYS A 353 -16.03 10.97 -1.28
N ILE A 354 -15.90 10.26 -0.17
CA ILE A 354 -16.89 10.26 0.91
C ILE A 354 -17.09 11.69 1.43
N ALA A 355 -16.01 12.42 1.71
CA ALA A 355 -16.09 13.80 2.19
C ALA A 355 -16.80 14.75 1.22
N TYR A 356 -16.54 14.63 -0.08
CA TYR A 356 -17.16 15.47 -1.09
C TYR A 356 -18.64 15.17 -1.26
N VAL A 357 -19.04 13.89 -1.22
CA VAL A 357 -20.46 13.50 -1.25
C VAL A 357 -21.18 13.97 0.01
N GLU A 358 -20.61 13.76 1.20
CA GLU A 358 -21.24 14.17 2.47
C GLU A 358 -21.35 15.69 2.64
N SER A 359 -20.44 16.46 2.03
CA SER A 359 -20.52 17.91 2.04
C SER A 359 -21.34 18.50 0.88
N GLY A 360 -21.97 17.65 0.06
CA GLY A 360 -22.79 18.08 -1.08
C GLY A 360 -21.99 18.69 -2.24
N LYS A 361 -20.66 18.51 -2.26
CA LYS A 361 -19.77 18.99 -3.32
C LYS A 361 -19.75 18.08 -4.55
N ALA A 362 -20.14 16.82 -4.39
CA ALA A 362 -20.20 15.84 -5.45
C ALA A 362 -21.47 15.00 -5.36
N HIS A 363 -21.96 14.53 -6.50
CA HIS A 363 -23.02 13.54 -6.52
C HIS A 363 -22.49 12.18 -6.05
N ARG A 364 -23.40 11.38 -5.47
CA ARG A 364 -23.07 10.07 -4.90
C ARG A 364 -22.44 9.09 -5.90
N SER A 365 -22.76 9.20 -7.19
CA SER A 365 -22.15 8.35 -8.23
C SER A 365 -20.63 8.52 -8.33
N LEU A 366 -20.03 9.59 -7.79
CA LEU A 366 -18.58 9.70 -7.62
C LEU A 366 -18.00 8.50 -6.86
N LEU A 367 -18.71 7.95 -5.87
CA LEU A 367 -18.24 6.81 -5.07
C LEU A 367 -18.00 5.55 -5.90
N THR A 368 -18.66 5.41 -7.06
CA THR A 368 -18.44 4.28 -7.98
C THR A 368 -17.01 4.23 -8.51
N SER A 369 -16.34 5.39 -8.60
CA SER A 369 -14.94 5.48 -9.03
C SER A 369 -13.97 4.77 -8.09
N TYR A 370 -14.32 4.54 -6.81
CA TYR A 370 -13.46 3.81 -5.88
C TYR A 370 -13.15 2.40 -6.40
N GLY A 371 -14.19 1.65 -6.79
CA GLY A 371 -14.02 0.31 -7.35
C GLY A 371 -13.24 0.33 -8.67
N SER A 372 -13.63 1.20 -9.61
CA SER A 372 -12.98 1.29 -10.93
C SER A 372 -11.50 1.66 -10.87
N GLU A 373 -11.08 2.39 -9.83
CA GLU A 373 -9.69 2.82 -9.67
C GLU A 373 -8.86 1.85 -8.82
N ARG A 374 -9.40 1.33 -7.72
CA ARG A 374 -8.63 0.54 -6.75
C ARG A 374 -8.64 -0.96 -7.01
N GLN A 375 -9.69 -1.50 -7.63
CA GLN A 375 -9.77 -2.92 -7.97
C GLN A 375 -8.63 -3.35 -8.92
N PRO A 376 -8.32 -2.61 -10.00
CA PRO A 376 -7.22 -2.97 -10.88
C PRO A 376 -5.85 -2.91 -10.19
N VAL A 377 -5.65 -1.95 -9.27
CA VAL A 377 -4.41 -1.84 -8.48
C VAL A 377 -4.25 -3.05 -7.56
N GLY A 378 -5.29 -3.41 -6.80
CA GLY A 378 -5.24 -4.60 -5.94
C GLY A 378 -4.96 -5.88 -6.73
N ARG A 379 -5.56 -6.03 -7.91
CA ARG A 379 -5.27 -7.15 -8.82
C ARG A 379 -3.81 -7.17 -9.28
N ALA A 380 -3.26 -6.03 -9.70
CA ALA A 380 -1.87 -5.93 -10.17
C ALA A 380 -0.87 -6.27 -9.07
N VAL A 381 -1.10 -5.78 -7.85
CA VAL A 381 -0.28 -6.07 -6.67
C VAL A 381 -0.25 -7.56 -6.35
N ILE A 382 -1.42 -8.22 -6.39
CA ILE A 382 -1.53 -9.67 -6.16
C ILE A 382 -0.76 -10.45 -7.21
N THR A 383 -0.95 -10.14 -8.49
CA THR A 383 -0.24 -10.82 -9.59
C THR A 383 1.27 -10.69 -9.37
N ARG A 384 1.75 -9.47 -9.12
CA ARG A 384 3.18 -9.20 -8.93
C ARG A 384 3.76 -9.93 -7.72
N ALA A 385 3.09 -9.89 -6.58
CA ALA A 385 3.56 -10.57 -5.37
C ALA A 385 3.71 -12.09 -5.58
N ASN A 386 2.87 -12.71 -6.42
CA ASN A 386 3.00 -14.13 -6.76
C ASN A 386 4.13 -14.42 -7.75
N ASP A 387 4.47 -13.48 -8.63
CA ASP A 387 5.64 -13.61 -9.51
C ASP A 387 6.93 -13.64 -8.70
N GLY A 388 7.05 -12.86 -7.63
CA GLY A 388 8.21 -12.88 -6.73
C GLY A 388 8.57 -14.30 -6.25
N PHE A 389 7.59 -15.12 -5.87
CA PHE A 389 7.85 -16.51 -5.47
C PHE A 389 8.49 -17.34 -6.60
N ARG A 390 8.02 -17.17 -7.84
CA ARG A 390 8.57 -17.85 -9.03
C ARG A 390 10.01 -17.42 -9.32
N GLU A 391 10.32 -16.15 -9.08
CA GLU A 391 11.66 -15.59 -9.27
C GLU A 391 12.67 -16.15 -8.26
N HIS A 392 12.27 -16.29 -6.99
CA HIS A 392 13.11 -16.92 -5.96
C HIS A 392 13.37 -18.40 -6.23
N ALA A 393 12.43 -19.11 -6.87
CA ALA A 393 12.61 -20.52 -7.24
C ALA A 393 13.83 -20.74 -8.16
N LEU A 394 14.17 -19.76 -9.01
CA LEU A 394 15.37 -19.82 -9.86
C LEU A 394 16.67 -19.77 -9.05
N ILE A 395 16.67 -19.05 -7.92
CA ILE A 395 17.80 -19.03 -6.98
C ILE A 395 17.91 -20.37 -6.28
N TRP A 396 16.77 -20.92 -5.82
CA TRP A 396 16.73 -22.23 -5.19
C TRP A 396 17.23 -23.32 -6.13
N GLU A 397 16.87 -23.28 -7.40
CA GLU A 397 17.40 -24.18 -8.44
C GLU A 397 18.92 -24.02 -8.60
N ALA A 398 19.40 -22.78 -8.70
CA ALA A 398 20.82 -22.50 -8.90
C ALA A 398 21.71 -22.92 -7.72
N ILE A 399 21.16 -22.95 -6.50
CA ILE A 399 21.85 -23.38 -5.27
C ILE A 399 21.57 -24.86 -4.95
N GLY A 400 20.70 -25.52 -5.72
CA GLY A 400 20.40 -26.94 -5.57
C GLY A 400 19.34 -27.27 -4.52
N MET A 401 18.55 -26.30 -4.04
CA MET A 401 17.52 -26.51 -3.00
C MET A 401 16.27 -27.26 -3.47
N LEU A 402 16.08 -27.48 -4.78
CA LEU A 402 14.88 -28.10 -5.33
C LEU A 402 14.90 -29.63 -5.37
N SER A 403 16.07 -30.29 -5.35
CA SER A 403 16.14 -31.75 -5.28
C SER A 403 15.85 -32.24 -3.86
N GLU A 404 15.14 -33.36 -3.75
CA GLU A 404 14.93 -34.05 -2.46
C GLU A 404 16.20 -34.78 -1.99
N ASP A 405 17.05 -35.23 -2.92
CA ASP A 405 18.30 -35.95 -2.64
C ASP A 405 19.44 -34.99 -2.29
N ILE A 406 20.01 -35.13 -1.08
CA ILE A 406 21.15 -34.33 -0.60
C ILE A 406 22.35 -34.46 -1.56
N SER A 407 22.57 -35.63 -2.15
CA SER A 407 23.71 -35.89 -3.05
C SER A 407 23.61 -35.01 -4.30
N ASP A 408 22.41 -34.88 -4.87
CA ASP A 408 22.15 -33.99 -6.01
C ASP A 408 22.36 -32.52 -5.61
N ARG A 409 21.85 -32.11 -4.44
CA ARG A 409 22.02 -30.73 -3.94
C ARG A 409 23.49 -30.38 -3.77
N MET A 410 24.25 -31.30 -3.20
CA MET A 410 25.69 -31.16 -2.98
C MET A 410 26.46 -31.11 -4.30
N ALA A 411 26.13 -31.96 -5.27
CA ALA A 411 26.75 -31.92 -6.59
C ALA A 411 26.53 -30.56 -7.30
N ILE A 412 25.34 -29.98 -7.16
CA ILE A 412 25.04 -28.63 -7.69
C ILE A 412 25.88 -27.56 -6.98
N LEU A 413 26.01 -27.65 -5.66
CA LEU A 413 26.80 -26.69 -4.88
C LEU A 413 28.30 -26.79 -5.21
N GLU A 414 28.82 -28.00 -5.37
CA GLU A 414 30.21 -28.24 -5.81
C GLU A 414 30.43 -27.70 -7.24
N GLU A 415 29.47 -27.89 -8.14
CA GLU A 415 29.54 -27.35 -9.51
C GLU A 415 29.63 -25.82 -9.50
N LEU A 416 28.91 -25.13 -8.63
CA LEU A 416 28.97 -23.67 -8.48
C LEU A 416 30.40 -23.16 -8.19
N GLN A 417 31.17 -23.94 -7.41
CA GLN A 417 32.56 -23.66 -7.05
C GLN A 417 33.57 -24.21 -8.08
N SER A 418 33.15 -25.11 -8.96
CA SER A 418 34.03 -25.79 -9.90
C SER A 418 34.59 -24.84 -11.00
N PRO A 419 35.86 -25.06 -11.43
CA PRO A 419 36.37 -24.47 -12.65
C PRO A 419 35.76 -25.15 -13.90
N GLY A 420 35.76 -24.45 -15.03
CA GLY A 420 35.27 -24.99 -16.31
C GLY A 420 33.87 -24.48 -16.70
N GLU A 421 33.37 -24.95 -17.84
CA GLU A 421 32.15 -24.42 -18.46
C GLU A 421 30.88 -24.70 -17.64
N ALA A 422 30.81 -25.86 -16.98
CA ALA A 422 29.67 -26.19 -16.11
C ALA A 422 29.54 -25.20 -14.95
N GLY A 423 30.62 -24.99 -14.18
CA GLY A 423 30.63 -24.01 -13.09
C GLY A 423 30.43 -22.57 -13.55
N LYS A 424 30.98 -22.17 -14.71
CA LYS A 424 30.70 -20.84 -15.31
C LYS A 424 29.21 -20.66 -15.59
N LYS A 425 28.56 -21.64 -16.22
CA LYS A 425 27.13 -21.61 -16.52
C LYS A 425 26.29 -21.54 -15.25
N ARG A 426 26.66 -22.30 -14.21
CA ARG A 426 25.96 -22.29 -12.92
C ARG A 426 26.07 -20.93 -12.22
N ARG A 427 27.26 -20.34 -12.16
CA ARG A 427 27.47 -18.99 -11.58
C ARG A 427 26.70 -17.92 -12.36
N ALA A 428 26.69 -18.00 -13.70
CA ALA A 428 25.90 -17.09 -14.52
C ALA A 428 24.39 -17.23 -14.27
N ALA A 429 23.89 -18.46 -14.10
CA ALA A 429 22.49 -18.71 -13.75
C ALA A 429 22.13 -18.13 -12.37
N LEU A 430 22.98 -18.33 -11.35
CA LEU A 430 22.77 -17.73 -10.02
C LEU A 430 22.78 -16.20 -10.09
N GLN A 431 23.71 -15.61 -10.83
CA GLN A 431 23.77 -14.16 -11.04
C GLN A 431 22.50 -13.63 -11.71
N ALA A 432 22.05 -14.27 -12.80
CA ALA A 432 20.82 -13.89 -13.50
C ALA A 432 19.59 -14.03 -12.60
N ALA A 433 19.46 -15.13 -11.86
CA ALA A 433 18.37 -15.36 -10.92
C ALA A 433 18.35 -14.31 -9.79
N THR A 434 19.52 -13.99 -9.25
CA THR A 434 19.66 -12.95 -8.21
C THR A 434 19.27 -11.58 -8.75
N LEU A 435 19.78 -11.19 -9.92
CA LEU A 435 19.42 -9.91 -10.56
C LEU A 435 17.92 -9.83 -10.83
N ASN A 436 17.28 -10.93 -11.21
CA ASN A 436 15.84 -10.95 -11.47
C ASN A 436 14.99 -10.62 -10.23
N THR A 437 15.51 -10.80 -9.01
CA THR A 437 14.81 -10.37 -7.78
C THR A 437 14.75 -8.86 -7.58
N CYS A 438 15.40 -8.07 -8.45
CA CYS A 438 15.22 -6.61 -8.46
C CYS A 438 13.75 -6.20 -8.68
N HIS A 439 12.92 -7.03 -9.33
CA HIS A 439 11.48 -6.79 -9.43
C HIS A 439 10.75 -6.82 -8.08
N GLU A 440 11.36 -7.44 -7.07
CA GLU A 440 10.91 -7.36 -5.69
C GLU A 440 11.47 -6.12 -4.99
N PHE A 441 12.80 -5.99 -4.97
CA PHE A 441 13.49 -5.02 -4.10
C PHE A 441 13.68 -3.63 -4.71
N HIS A 442 13.43 -3.48 -6.02
CA HIS A 442 13.51 -2.25 -6.79
C HIS A 442 12.28 -2.04 -7.70
N GLY A 443 11.13 -2.60 -7.31
CA GLY A 443 9.87 -2.52 -8.04
C GLY A 443 9.21 -1.13 -8.00
N LEU A 444 9.95 -0.06 -8.32
CA LEU A 444 9.45 1.31 -8.27
C LEU A 444 8.27 1.53 -9.22
N GLY A 445 8.26 0.85 -10.36
CA GLY A 445 7.16 0.87 -11.32
C GLY A 445 5.86 0.34 -10.72
N ILE A 446 5.85 -0.86 -10.10
CA ILE A 446 4.64 -1.39 -9.48
C ILE A 446 4.15 -0.52 -8.30
N GLU A 447 5.08 0.16 -7.61
CA GLU A 447 4.77 1.08 -6.52
C GLU A 447 4.12 2.39 -6.98
N MET A 448 4.48 2.93 -8.16
CA MET A 448 4.15 4.30 -8.57
C MET A 448 3.38 4.43 -9.89
N ASN A 449 3.33 3.40 -10.75
CA ASN A 449 2.71 3.46 -12.09
C ASN A 449 1.18 3.25 -12.08
N GLN A 450 0.46 3.60 -11.02
CA GLN A 450 -1.00 3.51 -11.05
C GLN A 450 -1.58 4.37 -12.18
N PHE A 451 -2.56 3.81 -12.88
CA PHE A 451 -3.30 4.48 -13.94
C PHE A 451 -4.79 4.26 -13.71
N TYR A 452 -5.52 5.35 -13.50
CA TYR A 452 -6.94 5.35 -13.19
C TYR A 452 -7.77 5.66 -14.44
N THR A 453 -8.79 4.83 -14.66
CA THR A 453 -9.82 5.04 -15.66
C THR A 453 -11.17 5.00 -14.97
N SER A 454 -11.82 6.16 -14.80
CA SER A 454 -13.10 6.28 -14.12
C SER A 454 -13.80 7.59 -14.50
N PRO A 455 -15.09 7.78 -14.15
CA PRO A 455 -15.75 9.08 -14.28
C PRO A 455 -15.07 10.22 -13.48
N ALA A 456 -14.23 9.91 -12.50
CA ALA A 456 -13.44 10.88 -11.74
C ALA A 456 -12.08 11.20 -12.41
N VAL A 457 -11.95 10.90 -13.71
CA VAL A 457 -10.84 11.26 -14.59
C VAL A 457 -11.41 11.75 -15.91
N TYR A 458 -11.06 12.98 -16.31
CA TYR A 458 -11.48 13.58 -17.57
C TYR A 458 -10.35 13.48 -18.60
N ALA A 459 -10.40 12.43 -19.43
CA ALA A 459 -9.42 12.21 -20.51
C ALA A 459 -9.97 12.59 -21.91
N ALA A 460 -11.15 13.21 -21.99
CA ALA A 460 -11.82 13.47 -23.28
C ALA A 460 -11.09 14.50 -24.18
N ASP A 461 -10.16 15.28 -23.61
CA ASP A 461 -9.32 16.22 -24.36
C ASP A 461 -8.04 15.57 -24.92
N GLU A 462 -7.71 14.36 -24.47
CA GLU A 462 -6.51 13.65 -24.90
C GLU A 462 -6.70 13.12 -26.32
N LYS A 463 -5.78 13.46 -27.21
CA LYS A 463 -5.81 13.00 -28.61
C LYS A 463 -5.36 11.55 -28.75
N LEU A 464 -4.50 11.10 -27.84
CA LEU A 464 -3.88 9.78 -27.84
C LEU A 464 -4.25 9.04 -26.56
N GLN A 465 -4.40 7.72 -26.66
CA GLN A 465 -4.53 6.86 -25.50
C GLN A 465 -3.19 6.78 -24.76
N PHE A 466 -3.25 6.81 -23.43
CA PHE A 466 -2.07 6.61 -22.60
C PHE A 466 -1.40 5.28 -22.87
N ARG A 467 -0.06 5.30 -22.95
CA ARG A 467 0.80 4.14 -22.97
C ARG A 467 2.05 4.47 -22.16
N LEU A 468 2.63 3.45 -21.54
CA LEU A 468 3.95 3.59 -20.95
C LEU A 468 4.99 3.75 -22.06
N GLU A 469 6.03 4.54 -21.80
CA GLU A 469 7.12 4.83 -22.72
C GLU A 469 8.47 4.58 -22.05
N GLY A 470 9.52 4.47 -22.88
CA GLY A 470 10.90 4.26 -22.42
C GLY A 470 11.06 2.98 -21.57
N PRO A 471 11.93 3.00 -20.54
CA PRO A 471 12.16 1.83 -19.69
C PRO A 471 10.89 1.27 -19.03
N ALA A 472 9.91 2.11 -18.72
CA ALA A 472 8.65 1.67 -18.12
C ALA A 472 7.74 0.92 -19.11
N ALA A 473 7.92 1.11 -20.43
CA ALA A 473 7.23 0.30 -21.44
C ALA A 473 7.82 -1.10 -21.55
N GLU A 474 9.14 -1.22 -21.38
CA GLU A 474 9.87 -2.49 -21.40
C GLU A 474 9.63 -3.29 -20.12
N ASP A 475 9.68 -2.59 -18.98
CA ASP A 475 9.47 -3.17 -17.66
C ASP A 475 8.67 -2.23 -16.74
N PRO A 476 7.34 -2.38 -16.72
CA PRO A 476 6.45 -1.53 -15.92
C PRO A 476 6.52 -1.82 -14.42
N VAL A 477 7.18 -2.91 -14.01
CA VAL A 477 7.37 -3.28 -12.61
C VAL A 477 8.58 -2.55 -12.03
N LEU A 478 9.70 -2.49 -12.76
CA LEU A 478 10.92 -1.86 -12.29
C LEU A 478 10.94 -0.35 -12.45
N TYR A 479 10.45 0.17 -13.56
CA TYR A 479 10.66 1.57 -13.92
C TYR A 479 9.38 2.39 -13.80
N HIS A 480 9.49 3.53 -13.13
CA HIS A 480 8.40 4.49 -13.02
C HIS A 480 8.44 5.50 -14.18
N MET A 481 7.29 5.70 -14.82
CA MET A 481 7.09 6.81 -15.76
C MET A 481 6.30 7.92 -15.08
N ARG A 482 6.97 9.05 -14.84
CA ARG A 482 6.34 10.32 -14.44
C ARG A 482 5.55 10.86 -15.63
N SER A 483 4.28 11.19 -15.42
CA SER A 483 3.46 11.81 -16.45
C SER A 483 2.28 12.57 -15.84
N THR A 484 1.86 13.65 -16.50
CA THR A 484 0.62 14.37 -16.16
C THR A 484 -0.59 13.91 -16.98
N TYR A 485 -0.49 12.79 -17.70
CA TYR A 485 -1.67 12.24 -18.39
C TYR A 485 -2.82 11.99 -17.39
N PRO A 486 -4.08 12.37 -17.69
CA PRO A 486 -5.21 12.18 -16.79
C PRO A 486 -5.35 10.72 -16.30
N GLY A 487 -5.40 10.52 -14.99
CA GLY A 487 -5.41 9.21 -14.34
C GLY A 487 -4.05 8.76 -13.81
N ARG A 488 -2.97 9.50 -14.07
CA ARG A 488 -1.63 9.26 -13.50
C ARG A 488 -1.46 10.01 -12.17
N ARG A 489 -0.50 9.57 -11.36
CA ARG A 489 -0.07 10.31 -10.16
C ARG A 489 0.58 11.64 -10.59
N LEU A 490 0.36 12.69 -9.81
CA LEU A 490 1.06 13.96 -9.97
C LEU A 490 2.59 13.73 -9.91
N PRO A 491 3.36 14.12 -10.93
CA PRO A 491 4.81 14.03 -10.87
C PRO A 491 5.41 14.91 -9.78
N HIS A 492 6.37 14.34 -9.04
CA HIS A 492 7.24 15.11 -8.16
C HIS A 492 8.20 16.01 -8.96
N ALA A 493 8.26 17.28 -8.57
CA ALA A 493 9.33 18.21 -8.91
C ALA A 493 9.60 19.15 -7.70
N TRP A 494 10.87 19.50 -7.47
CA TRP A 494 11.25 20.51 -6.49
C TRP A 494 11.15 21.91 -7.07
N LEU A 495 10.37 22.76 -6.41
CA LEU A 495 10.16 24.16 -6.76
C LEU A 495 10.79 25.06 -5.70
N ASN A 496 11.18 26.25 -6.11
CA ASN A 496 11.93 27.18 -5.29
C ASN A 496 11.22 28.54 -5.25
N LYS A 497 11.64 29.40 -4.32
CA LYS A 497 11.40 30.83 -4.44
C LYS A 497 12.66 31.50 -4.97
N ARG A 498 12.50 32.65 -5.59
CA ARG A 498 13.61 33.53 -5.97
C ARG A 498 14.44 34.00 -4.77
N SER A 499 13.81 34.05 -3.60
CA SER A 499 14.42 34.44 -2.34
C SER A 499 15.02 33.22 -1.63
N PRO A 500 16.26 33.27 -1.12
CA PRO A 500 16.91 32.14 -0.45
C PRO A 500 16.35 31.85 0.95
N TYR A 501 15.38 32.64 1.44
CA TYR A 501 14.84 32.51 2.79
C TYR A 501 13.69 31.50 2.94
N GLN A 502 13.28 30.86 1.84
CA GLN A 502 12.23 29.85 1.88
C GLN A 502 12.76 28.53 1.33
N GLU A 503 12.54 27.46 2.08
CA GLU A 503 12.90 26.10 1.67
C GLU A 503 12.20 25.70 0.36
N PRO A 504 12.83 24.86 -0.47
CA PRO A 504 12.18 24.25 -1.63
C PRO A 504 10.92 23.49 -1.24
N ILE A 505 9.95 23.42 -2.16
CA ILE A 505 8.70 22.69 -1.97
C ILE A 505 8.49 21.69 -3.10
N SER A 506 7.92 20.54 -2.79
CA SER A 506 7.51 19.57 -3.81
C SER A 506 6.17 19.97 -4.41
N THR A 507 5.97 19.72 -5.71
CA THR A 507 4.63 19.72 -6.34
C THR A 507 3.62 18.85 -5.57
N ILE A 508 4.08 17.76 -4.97
CA ILE A 508 3.29 16.86 -4.11
C ILE A 508 2.75 17.59 -2.87
N ASP A 509 3.53 18.53 -2.31
CA ASP A 509 3.14 19.29 -1.11
C ASP A 509 2.22 20.47 -1.42
N LEU A 510 2.24 20.95 -2.67
CA LEU A 510 1.34 22.01 -3.16
C LEU A 510 -0.07 21.50 -3.49
N ALA A 511 -0.23 20.20 -3.74
CA ALA A 511 -1.50 19.55 -4.02
C ALA A 511 -1.98 18.66 -2.86
N GLY A 512 -3.25 18.27 -2.92
CA GLY A 512 -3.89 17.47 -1.87
C GLY A 512 -4.60 18.36 -0.85
N LYS A 513 -4.45 18.06 0.45
CA LYS A 513 -5.06 18.81 1.57
C LYS A 513 -6.59 18.94 1.46
N GLY A 514 -7.21 17.98 0.78
CA GLY A 514 -8.65 17.97 0.57
C GLY A 514 -9.19 18.91 -0.49
N HIS A 515 -8.34 19.43 -1.38
CA HIS A 515 -8.74 20.39 -2.40
C HIS A 515 -8.28 19.95 -3.80
N PHE A 516 -8.98 20.42 -4.83
CA PHE A 516 -8.45 20.35 -6.19
C PHE A 516 -7.35 21.39 -6.36
N THR A 517 -6.35 21.09 -7.18
CA THR A 517 -5.21 21.99 -7.43
C THR A 517 -4.97 22.11 -8.92
N ILE A 518 -4.79 23.33 -9.42
CA ILE A 518 -4.36 23.60 -10.79
C ILE A 518 -2.92 24.10 -10.76
N PHE A 519 -2.05 23.43 -11.50
CA PHE A 519 -0.73 23.94 -11.84
C PHE A 519 -0.79 24.59 -13.21
N THR A 520 -0.31 25.83 -13.30
CA THR A 520 -0.19 26.60 -14.54
C THR A 520 1.14 27.34 -14.55
N GLY A 521 1.38 28.21 -15.53
CA GLY A 521 2.59 29.01 -15.62
C GLY A 521 2.36 30.37 -16.26
N ILE A 522 3.41 30.89 -16.91
CA ILE A 522 3.40 32.21 -17.55
C ILE A 522 2.37 32.22 -18.68
N GLY A 523 1.45 33.19 -18.66
CA GLY A 523 0.33 33.27 -19.61
C GLY A 523 -0.95 32.55 -19.16
N GLY A 524 -0.87 31.73 -18.11
CA GLY A 524 -1.99 30.93 -17.59
C GLY A 524 -2.94 31.64 -16.63
N SER A 525 -2.91 32.99 -16.52
CA SER A 525 -3.73 33.74 -15.55
C SER A 525 -5.24 33.51 -15.72
N SER A 526 -5.68 33.22 -16.95
CA SER A 526 -7.08 32.88 -17.24
C SER A 526 -7.56 31.63 -16.51
N TRP A 527 -6.66 30.69 -16.17
CA TRP A 527 -7.01 29.51 -15.36
C TRP A 527 -7.29 29.85 -13.90
N ARG A 528 -6.63 30.89 -13.36
CA ARG A 528 -6.92 31.40 -12.02
C ARG A 528 -8.31 32.02 -11.96
N CYS A 529 -8.63 32.90 -12.91
CA CYS A 529 -9.97 33.49 -13.01
C CYS A 529 -11.03 32.39 -13.18
N ALA A 530 -10.80 31.45 -14.09
CA ALA A 530 -11.69 30.31 -14.30
C ALA A 530 -11.93 29.49 -13.03
N ALA A 531 -10.90 29.23 -12.22
CA ALA A 531 -11.05 28.51 -10.96
C ALA A 531 -11.91 29.29 -9.96
N GLU A 532 -11.71 30.60 -9.83
CA GLU A 532 -12.52 31.46 -8.97
C GLU A 532 -13.98 31.48 -9.42
N ASP A 533 -14.24 31.57 -10.72
CA ASP A 533 -15.57 31.61 -11.31
C ASP A 533 -16.29 30.26 -11.12
N VAL A 534 -15.60 29.14 -11.36
CA VAL A 534 -16.12 27.79 -11.15
C VAL A 534 -16.42 27.52 -9.67
N MET A 535 -15.58 27.97 -8.74
CA MET A 535 -15.88 27.89 -7.31
C MET A 535 -17.14 28.67 -6.93
N ARG A 536 -17.35 29.86 -7.51
CA ARG A 536 -18.59 30.63 -7.30
C ARG A 536 -19.81 29.95 -7.94
N ASN A 537 -19.64 29.34 -9.10
CA ASN A 537 -20.72 28.68 -9.85
C ASN A 537 -21.20 27.38 -9.16
N LEU A 538 -20.26 26.49 -8.84
CA LEU A 538 -20.58 25.20 -8.23
C LEU A 538 -20.90 25.31 -6.73
N GLY A 539 -20.37 26.33 -6.05
CA GLY A 539 -20.67 26.58 -4.64
C GLY A 539 -20.23 25.44 -3.70
N ALA A 540 -21.05 25.17 -2.68
CA ALA A 540 -20.86 24.09 -1.69
C ALA A 540 -19.50 24.07 -0.94
N GLY A 541 -18.79 25.20 -0.91
CA GLY A 541 -17.46 25.26 -0.32
C GLY A 541 -16.40 24.45 -1.08
N LEU A 542 -16.61 24.17 -2.37
CA LEU A 542 -15.58 23.63 -3.25
C LEU A 542 -14.36 24.56 -3.26
N GLN A 543 -13.17 23.99 -3.18
CA GLN A 543 -11.90 24.72 -3.22
C GLN A 543 -11.04 24.19 -4.36
N ILE A 544 -10.55 25.13 -5.17
CA ILE A 544 -9.61 24.90 -6.26
C ILE A 544 -8.44 25.88 -6.03
N THR A 545 -7.29 25.34 -5.64
CA THR A 545 -6.07 26.15 -5.47
C THR A 545 -5.35 26.26 -6.80
N VAL A 546 -4.85 27.43 -7.16
CA VAL A 546 -4.09 27.64 -8.40
C VAL A 546 -2.69 28.12 -8.08
N TRP A 547 -1.69 27.40 -8.59
CA TRP A 547 -0.28 27.73 -8.46
C TRP A 547 0.32 28.02 -9.83
N SER A 548 0.88 29.22 -9.99
CA SER A 548 1.66 29.58 -11.17
C SER A 548 3.14 29.23 -10.96
N ILE A 549 3.72 28.47 -11.89
CA ILE A 549 5.11 28.02 -11.87
C ILE A 549 5.87 28.60 -13.06
N GLY A 550 7.00 29.25 -12.79
CA GLY A 550 7.90 29.80 -13.79
C GLY A 550 8.70 30.99 -13.26
N PRO A 551 9.62 31.55 -14.04
CA PRO A 551 10.40 32.73 -13.64
C PRO A 551 9.50 33.89 -13.19
N GLY A 552 9.70 34.38 -11.96
CA GLY A 552 8.91 35.48 -11.39
C GLY A 552 7.45 35.13 -11.04
N GLN A 553 7.06 33.85 -11.11
CA GLN A 553 5.75 33.38 -10.67
C GLN A 553 5.75 33.07 -9.16
N GLU A 554 4.65 32.53 -8.65
CA GLU A 554 4.55 32.15 -7.23
C GLU A 554 5.62 31.13 -6.87
N TRP A 555 5.89 30.15 -7.73
CA TRP A 555 6.96 29.19 -7.56
C TRP A 555 7.85 29.16 -8.80
N GLU A 556 9.14 28.96 -8.58
CA GLU A 556 10.14 28.91 -9.66
C GLU A 556 10.67 27.48 -9.82
N ASP A 557 10.63 26.99 -11.05
CA ASP A 557 11.20 25.70 -11.43
C ASP A 557 12.65 25.87 -11.89
N ILE A 558 13.55 26.15 -10.94
CA ILE A 558 14.95 26.49 -11.20
C ILE A 558 15.70 25.34 -11.90
N TYR A 559 15.39 24.09 -11.54
CA TYR A 559 15.99 22.91 -12.16
C TYR A 559 15.28 22.45 -13.45
N GLN A 560 14.18 23.11 -13.81
CA GLN A 560 13.32 22.75 -14.94
C GLN A 560 12.73 21.33 -14.82
N ASP A 561 12.62 20.80 -13.60
CA ASP A 561 12.10 19.45 -13.37
C ASP A 561 10.62 19.38 -13.69
N TRP A 562 9.86 20.40 -13.30
CA TRP A 562 8.43 20.49 -13.61
C TRP A 562 8.21 20.70 -15.12
N ALA A 563 8.95 21.61 -15.75
CA ALA A 563 8.87 21.86 -17.18
C ALA A 563 9.09 20.59 -18.03
N ARG A 564 9.99 19.69 -17.59
CA ARG A 564 10.25 18.40 -18.25
C ARG A 564 9.10 17.39 -18.16
N VAL A 565 8.24 17.49 -17.15
CA VAL A 565 7.21 16.46 -16.86
C VAL A 565 5.77 16.97 -16.88
N ARG A 566 5.55 18.28 -17.00
CA ARG A 566 4.20 18.85 -16.98
C ARG A 566 3.37 18.54 -18.22
N GLU A 567 4.03 18.20 -19.34
CA GLU A 567 3.42 17.79 -20.63
C GLU A 567 2.36 18.75 -21.19
N VAL A 568 2.41 20.01 -20.78
CA VAL A 568 1.59 21.13 -21.26
C VAL A 568 2.48 22.35 -21.49
N ASP A 569 2.00 23.32 -22.27
CA ASP A 569 2.72 24.57 -22.50
C ASP A 569 2.71 25.47 -21.26
N ASP A 570 3.48 26.57 -21.28
CA ASP A 570 3.60 27.49 -20.14
C ASP A 570 2.25 28.04 -19.66
N ASP A 571 1.32 28.28 -20.58
CA ASP A 571 -0.01 28.82 -20.32
C ASP A 571 -1.10 27.73 -20.17
N GLY A 572 -0.70 26.46 -20.25
CA GLY A 572 -1.56 25.31 -20.02
C GLY A 572 -1.95 25.12 -18.55
N ALA A 573 -2.66 24.03 -18.28
CA ALA A 573 -3.15 23.70 -16.94
C ALA A 573 -3.08 22.19 -16.66
N VAL A 574 -2.68 21.81 -15.45
CA VAL A 574 -2.76 20.45 -14.92
C VAL A 574 -3.65 20.47 -13.68
N LEU A 575 -4.83 19.85 -13.75
CA LEU A 575 -5.79 19.75 -12.65
C LEU A 575 -5.58 18.45 -11.88
N VAL A 576 -5.36 18.57 -10.58
CA VAL A 576 -5.01 17.48 -9.67
C VAL A 576 -6.08 17.34 -8.60
N ARG A 577 -6.47 16.09 -8.31
CA ARG A 577 -7.44 15.71 -7.28
C ARG A 577 -6.89 15.84 -5.86
N PRO A 578 -7.77 15.82 -4.85
CA PRO A 578 -7.36 15.73 -3.44
C PRO A 578 -6.45 14.54 -3.12
N ASP A 579 -6.55 13.43 -3.87
CA ASP A 579 -5.68 12.26 -3.72
C ASP A 579 -4.42 12.27 -4.61
N ARG A 580 -4.09 13.44 -5.19
CA ARG A 580 -2.90 13.69 -6.01
C ARG A 580 -2.80 12.88 -7.30
N PHE A 581 -3.94 12.43 -7.83
CA PHE A 581 -4.03 11.97 -9.21
C PHE A 581 -4.41 13.14 -10.13
N VAL A 582 -3.79 13.20 -11.30
CA VAL A 582 -4.17 14.16 -12.33
C VAL A 582 -5.55 13.79 -12.84
N ALA A 583 -6.50 14.72 -12.69
CA ALA A 583 -7.88 14.53 -13.12
C ALA A 583 -8.08 14.96 -14.58
N TRP A 584 -7.32 15.96 -15.03
CA TRP A 584 -7.45 16.58 -16.33
C TRP A 584 -6.23 17.46 -16.63
N ARG A 585 -5.98 17.77 -17.91
CA ARG A 585 -5.03 18.81 -18.30
C ARG A 585 -5.49 19.54 -19.58
N SER A 586 -5.00 20.77 -19.76
CA SER A 586 -5.11 21.56 -21.00
C SER A 586 -3.70 21.89 -21.49
N HIS A 587 -3.42 21.63 -22.77
CA HIS A 587 -2.12 21.95 -23.36
C HIS A 587 -1.83 23.45 -23.37
N ASP A 588 -2.83 24.27 -23.65
CA ASP A 588 -2.74 25.72 -23.78
C ASP A 588 -3.91 26.43 -23.08
N VAL A 589 -3.85 27.75 -23.02
CA VAL A 589 -4.98 28.60 -22.63
C VAL A 589 -6.06 28.58 -23.72
N ARG A 590 -7.34 28.64 -23.34
CA ARG A 590 -8.43 28.73 -24.32
C ARG A 590 -8.56 30.18 -24.81
N SER A 591 -8.33 30.38 -26.10
CA SER A 591 -8.21 31.71 -26.73
C SER A 591 -9.52 32.49 -26.88
N CYS A 592 -10.68 31.84 -26.78
CA CYS A 592 -11.97 32.52 -26.75
C CYS A 592 -12.26 33.11 -25.36
N GLU A 593 -12.91 34.27 -25.33
CA GLU A 593 -13.36 34.90 -24.09
C GLU A 593 -14.27 33.94 -23.29
N GLY A 594 -13.97 33.74 -22.01
CA GLY A 594 -14.69 32.77 -21.15
C GLY A 594 -14.40 31.28 -21.46
N GLY A 595 -13.48 30.97 -22.37
CA GLY A 595 -13.18 29.60 -22.79
C GLY A 595 -12.61 28.73 -21.67
N CYS A 596 -11.70 29.27 -20.86
CA CYS A 596 -11.12 28.55 -19.72
C CYS A 596 -12.16 28.24 -18.64
N GLU A 597 -13.02 29.21 -18.30
CA GLU A 597 -14.11 29.04 -17.35
C GLU A 597 -15.08 27.95 -17.83
N SER A 598 -15.58 28.09 -19.05
CA SER A 598 -16.55 27.14 -19.62
C SER A 598 -16.00 25.72 -19.64
N LYS A 599 -14.72 25.57 -20.02
CA LYS A 599 -14.08 24.26 -20.07
C LYS A 599 -13.84 23.69 -18.68
N LEU A 600 -13.30 24.48 -17.75
CA LEU A 600 -13.04 24.02 -16.39
C LEU A 600 -14.36 23.65 -15.68
N LEU A 601 -15.43 24.42 -15.88
CA LEU A 601 -16.76 24.11 -15.35
C LEU A 601 -17.26 22.76 -15.85
N GLN A 602 -17.16 22.50 -17.16
CA GLN A 602 -17.51 21.22 -17.76
C GLN A 602 -16.72 20.06 -17.12
N VAL A 603 -15.41 20.22 -17.02
CA VAL A 603 -14.52 19.20 -16.42
C VAL A 603 -14.91 18.94 -14.97
N MET A 604 -15.07 19.99 -14.16
CA MET A 604 -15.41 19.84 -12.74
C MET A 604 -16.80 19.22 -12.55
N ARG A 605 -17.78 19.56 -13.37
CA ARG A 605 -19.11 18.91 -13.34
C ARG A 605 -19.00 17.41 -13.61
N THR A 606 -18.24 16.99 -14.61
CA THR A 606 -18.00 15.57 -14.87
C THR A 606 -17.28 14.89 -13.70
N LEU A 607 -16.18 15.46 -13.21
CA LEU A 607 -15.38 14.88 -12.13
C LEU A 607 -16.16 14.73 -10.82
N LEU A 608 -17.08 15.66 -10.54
CA LEU A 608 -17.93 15.68 -9.36
C LEU A 608 -19.29 14.99 -9.59
N ALA A 609 -19.50 14.46 -10.80
CA ALA A 609 -20.76 13.87 -11.26
C ALA A 609 -21.99 14.78 -11.08
N LEU A 610 -21.80 16.08 -11.28
CA LEU A 610 -22.82 17.13 -11.22
C LEU A 610 -23.36 17.39 -12.63
N ASP A 611 -24.24 16.53 -13.12
CA ASP A 611 -24.97 16.78 -14.38
C ASP A 611 -26.00 17.90 -14.19
#